data_AF-A0A4S2UQS9-F1
#
_entry.id   AF-A0A4S2UQS9-F1
#
_cell.length_a   1.000
_cell.length_b   1.000
_cell.length_c   1.000
_cell.angle_alpha   90.00
_cell.angle_beta   90.00
_cell.angle_gamma   90.00
#
_symmetry.space_group_name_H-M   'P 1'
#
loop_
_entity.id
_entity.type
_entity.pdbx_description
1 polymer ?
#
loop_
_entity_poly.entity_id
_entity_poly.type
_entity_poly.pdbx_seq_one_letter_code
_entity_poly.pdbx_strand_id
1 'polypeptide(L)'
;MFHLARHLKSADHAVTTDTSRSRRRASGGSAGAGGDSQLAGLFNAWVVNWAQMYDCRLDVGRVPDLLALVEREDDAEAWNELGYRLILEHDLLSPASLAALPWLVRLAAGSMKARHLAGAIMERAASHHDGDELLAGSSEVIIELGALLDRHLQSRPADYLVTFRALLAVREQYHWANVLGDFGDDFYELPCPHCAAEVTIAIGDYGRYTAIRDWELGDTDRRDLRPSPAEDLSGVGRWMYEIAVRDGEDALAEGICHLFGKAECPSCASVFTIADEYEAANCPVLR
;
A
#
# COMPACT_ATOMS: atom_id res chain seq x y z
N MET A 1 16.52 -3.71 -15.42
CA MET A 1 17.71 -3.04 -14.82
C MET A 1 17.14 -1.84 -14.09
N PHE A 2 16.73 -2.07 -12.83
CA PHE A 2 15.92 -1.14 -12.03
C PHE A 2 16.73 0.08 -11.64
N HIS A 3 16.26 1.28 -12.01
CA HIS A 3 16.82 2.53 -11.50
C HIS A 3 16.01 2.97 -10.27
N LEU A 4 16.60 2.71 -9.09
CA LEU A 4 16.30 3.38 -7.83
C LEU A 4 16.79 4.84 -7.88
N ALA A 5 15.97 5.78 -7.46
CA ALA A 5 16.41 6.91 -6.62
C ALA A 5 15.21 7.51 -5.87
N ARG A 6 15.11 7.22 -4.57
CA ARG A 6 14.20 7.85 -3.60
C ARG A 6 14.79 9.17 -3.07
N HIS A 7 13.87 10.06 -2.71
CA HIS A 7 13.92 11.32 -1.95
C HIS A 7 15.06 11.62 -0.96
N LEU A 8 15.30 12.93 -0.77
CA LEU A 8 15.73 13.53 0.50
C LEU A 8 14.92 14.79 0.89
N LYS A 9 14.26 14.65 2.05
CA LYS A 9 13.64 15.56 3.06
C LYS A 9 13.93 17.08 3.05
N SER A 10 12.95 17.84 3.54
CA SER A 10 13.13 18.67 4.75
C SER A 10 11.80 18.96 5.48
N ALA A 11 11.84 18.92 6.82
CA ALA A 11 10.74 19.26 7.72
C ALA A 11 11.26 20.23 8.79
N ASP A 12 10.46 21.23 9.18
CA ASP A 12 10.70 22.02 10.39
C ASP A 12 9.39 22.47 11.08
N HIS A 13 9.20 21.92 12.29
CA HIS A 13 8.80 22.51 13.58
C HIS A 13 7.60 23.49 13.69
N ALA A 14 6.62 23.15 14.56
CA ALA A 14 6.46 23.78 15.88
C ALA A 14 5.33 23.16 16.74
N VAL A 15 5.61 23.10 18.06
CA VAL A 15 4.82 22.58 19.18
C VAL A 15 3.88 23.65 19.74
N THR A 16 2.69 23.26 20.23
CA THR A 16 2.08 23.88 21.43
C THR A 16 1.13 22.91 22.15
N THR A 17 1.34 22.80 23.45
CA THR A 17 0.54 22.12 24.48
C THR A 17 -0.66 22.96 24.93
N ASP A 18 -1.81 22.35 25.24
CA ASP A 18 -2.56 22.69 26.46
C ASP A 18 -3.51 21.57 26.93
N THR A 19 -3.83 21.64 28.21
CA THR A 19 -4.32 20.62 29.13
C THR A 19 -5.72 21.04 29.59
N SER A 20 -6.71 20.14 29.66
CA SER A 20 -7.64 20.13 30.80
C SER A 20 -8.62 18.95 30.81
N ARG A 21 -8.82 18.48 32.04
CA ARG A 21 -9.71 17.41 32.51
C ARG A 21 -11.19 17.75 32.35
N SER A 22 -12.02 16.72 32.18
CA SER A 22 -13.15 16.53 33.11
C SER A 22 -13.58 15.06 33.22
N ARG A 23 -13.79 14.62 34.47
CA ARG A 23 -14.31 13.31 34.87
C ARG A 23 -15.84 13.33 34.87
N ARG A 24 -16.48 12.20 34.55
CA ARG A 24 -17.65 11.68 35.28
C ARG A 24 -17.78 10.15 35.09
N ARG A 25 -17.85 9.44 36.22
CA ARG A 25 -18.41 8.08 36.42
C ARG A 25 -19.94 8.13 36.16
N ALA A 26 -20.73 7.07 35.96
CA ALA A 26 -20.80 5.72 36.54
C ALA A 26 -21.76 4.88 35.63
N SER A 27 -21.60 3.57 35.38
CA SER A 27 -21.92 2.36 36.19
C SER A 27 -23.12 1.54 35.64
N GLY A 28 -22.94 0.21 35.56
CA GLY A 28 -23.98 -0.85 35.53
C GLY A 28 -24.47 -1.24 34.13
N GLY A 29 -24.64 -2.49 33.72
CA GLY A 29 -24.49 -3.82 34.33
C GLY A 29 -24.88 -4.86 33.24
N SER A 30 -24.09 -5.92 33.06
CA SER A 30 -24.46 -7.34 33.30
C SER A 30 -25.37 -8.05 32.27
N ALA A 31 -24.76 -9.08 31.65
CA ALA A 31 -25.25 -10.45 31.40
C ALA A 31 -26.13 -10.79 30.17
N GLY A 32 -25.73 -11.90 29.51
CA GLY A 32 -26.49 -12.70 28.53
C GLY A 32 -25.61 -13.11 27.33
N ALA A 33 -24.87 -14.22 27.40
CA ALA A 33 -25.24 -15.51 26.77
C ALA A 33 -25.44 -15.36 25.24
N GLY A 34 -24.58 -15.89 24.37
CA GLY A 34 -24.19 -17.29 24.27
C GLY A 34 -24.62 -17.75 22.87
N GLY A 35 -23.67 -18.04 21.99
CA GLY A 35 -23.94 -18.44 20.61
C GLY A 35 -22.91 -17.86 19.66
N ASP A 36 -21.90 -18.66 19.35
CA ASP A 36 -21.25 -18.80 18.03
C ASP A 36 -19.84 -19.40 18.19
N SER A 37 -19.81 -20.53 18.90
CA SER A 37 -18.69 -21.49 18.96
C SER A 37 -18.63 -22.34 17.67
N GLN A 38 -18.86 -21.73 16.51
CA GLN A 38 -18.98 -22.46 15.24
C GLN A 38 -18.23 -21.83 14.05
N LEU A 39 -17.30 -20.90 14.33
CA LEU A 39 -16.34 -20.37 13.36
C LEU A 39 -14.89 -20.85 13.59
N ALA A 40 -14.64 -21.63 14.64
CA ALA A 40 -13.31 -22.16 14.96
C ALA A 40 -12.88 -23.39 14.13
N GLY A 41 -13.66 -23.78 13.12
CA GLY A 41 -13.59 -25.12 12.51
C GLY A 41 -13.05 -25.23 11.10
N LEU A 42 -12.66 -24.14 10.43
CA LEU A 42 -12.22 -24.17 9.03
C LEU A 42 -10.97 -23.32 8.78
N PHE A 43 -9.89 -23.61 9.50
CA PHE A 43 -8.57 -23.13 9.09
C PHE A 43 -7.66 -24.34 9.01
N ASN A 44 -7.38 -24.77 7.77
CA ASN A 44 -6.25 -25.65 7.52
C ASN A 44 -5.01 -24.91 8.03
N ALA A 45 -4.54 -25.30 9.22
CA ALA A 45 -3.24 -24.91 9.73
C ALA A 45 -2.23 -25.48 8.74
N TRP A 46 -1.83 -24.68 7.77
CA TRP A 46 -0.60 -24.87 7.06
C TRP A 46 0.48 -24.89 8.15
N VAL A 47 0.95 -26.08 8.51
CA VAL A 47 2.00 -26.24 9.51
C VAL A 47 3.27 -25.73 8.85
N VAL A 48 3.49 -24.42 8.98
CA VAL A 48 4.75 -23.78 8.60
C VAL A 48 5.84 -24.51 9.37
N ASN A 49 6.77 -25.15 8.65
CA ASN A 49 7.97 -25.67 9.26
C ASN A 49 8.95 -24.52 9.51
N TRP A 50 8.78 -23.81 10.63
CA TRP A 50 9.61 -22.65 10.98
C TRP A 50 11.11 -22.96 11.03
N ALA A 51 11.50 -24.21 11.27
CA ALA A 51 12.90 -24.63 11.24
C ALA A 51 13.56 -24.49 9.85
N GLN A 52 12.77 -24.29 8.79
CA GLN A 52 13.23 -24.03 7.42
C GLN A 52 12.96 -22.59 6.95
N MET A 53 12.32 -21.76 7.79
CA MET A 53 11.95 -20.39 7.45
C MET A 53 12.96 -19.42 8.03
N TYR A 54 13.86 -18.93 7.18
CA TYR A 54 14.85 -17.95 7.59
C TYR A 54 14.33 -16.51 7.47
N ASP A 55 14.72 -15.65 8.39
CA ASP A 55 14.49 -14.21 8.36
C ASP A 55 15.53 -13.48 7.48
N CYS A 56 15.45 -12.15 7.39
CA CYS A 56 16.42 -11.36 6.62
C CYS A 56 17.88 -11.45 7.12
N ARG A 57 18.09 -11.96 8.34
CA ARG A 57 19.41 -12.20 8.95
C ARG A 57 19.82 -13.68 8.88
N LEU A 58 19.07 -14.49 8.14
CA LEU A 58 19.24 -15.93 7.99
C LEU A 58 19.02 -16.74 9.28
N ASP A 59 18.29 -16.19 10.24
CA ASP A 59 17.93 -16.85 11.51
C ASP A 59 16.55 -17.54 11.37
N VAL A 60 16.40 -18.74 11.95
CA VAL A 60 15.22 -19.63 11.81
C VAL A 60 14.36 -19.73 13.09
N GLY A 61 14.69 -18.99 14.16
CA GLY A 61 13.96 -19.06 15.43
C GLY A 61 13.36 -17.76 15.93
N ARG A 62 13.92 -16.61 15.55
CA ARG A 62 13.56 -15.33 16.17
C ARG A 62 12.17 -14.82 15.80
N VAL A 63 11.73 -15.03 14.55
CA VAL A 63 10.43 -14.54 14.06
C VAL A 63 9.26 -15.17 14.83
N PRO A 64 9.17 -16.50 15.02
CA PRO A 64 8.13 -17.12 15.85
C PRO A 64 8.08 -16.58 17.28
N ASP A 65 9.24 -16.38 17.92
CA ASP A 65 9.32 -15.85 19.28
C ASP A 65 8.76 -14.43 19.37
N LEU A 66 9.10 -13.58 18.39
CA LEU A 66 8.59 -12.23 18.29
C LEU A 66 7.09 -12.20 18.00
N LEU A 67 6.58 -13.06 17.10
CA LEU A 67 5.15 -13.19 16.82
C LEU A 67 4.36 -13.59 18.06
N ALA A 68 4.86 -14.57 18.82
CA ALA A 68 4.24 -14.99 20.07
C ALA A 68 4.29 -13.88 21.14
N LEU A 69 5.35 -13.07 21.16
CA LEU A 69 5.47 -11.94 22.08
C LEU A 69 4.45 -10.84 21.75
N VAL A 70 4.36 -10.41 20.49
CA VAL A 70 3.46 -9.32 20.08
C VAL A 70 1.98 -9.68 20.12
N GLU A 71 1.66 -10.99 20.10
CA GLU A 71 0.29 -11.47 20.34
C GLU A 71 -0.13 -11.30 21.81
N ARG A 72 0.81 -11.41 22.76
CA ARG A 72 0.52 -11.27 24.19
C ARG A 72 0.61 -9.83 24.67
N GLU A 73 1.53 -9.05 24.10
CA GLU A 73 1.91 -7.73 24.58
C GLU A 73 2.06 -6.77 23.39
N ASP A 74 1.48 -5.56 23.48
CA ASP A 74 1.70 -4.51 22.48
C ASP A 74 3.05 -3.80 22.71
N ASP A 75 4.12 -4.58 22.66
CA ASP A 75 5.50 -4.10 22.88
C ASP A 75 6.07 -3.45 21.61
N ALA A 76 6.39 -2.16 21.69
CA ALA A 76 6.84 -1.39 20.54
C ALA A 76 8.21 -1.84 20.01
N GLU A 77 9.11 -2.31 20.88
CA GLU A 77 10.44 -2.77 20.47
C GLU A 77 10.35 -4.11 19.73
N ALA A 78 9.52 -5.03 20.22
CA ALA A 78 9.25 -6.31 19.59
C ALA A 78 8.60 -6.14 18.21
N TRP A 79 7.64 -5.22 18.06
CA TRP A 79 7.06 -4.89 16.76
C TRP A 79 8.09 -4.29 15.79
N ASN A 80 8.96 -3.40 16.26
CA ASN A 80 10.03 -2.83 15.45
C ASN A 80 11.03 -3.91 15.00
N GLU A 81 11.50 -4.75 15.93
CA GLU A 81 12.40 -5.86 15.58
C GLU A 81 11.73 -6.82 14.59
N LEU A 82 10.47 -7.19 14.82
CA LEU A 82 9.72 -8.06 13.91
C LEU A 82 9.64 -7.43 12.51
N GLY A 83 9.32 -6.14 12.41
CA GLY A 83 9.31 -5.40 11.16
C GLY A 83 10.64 -5.51 10.41
N TYR A 84 11.76 -5.23 11.08
CA TYR A 84 13.10 -5.34 10.48
C TYR A 84 13.45 -6.77 10.07
N ARG A 85 12.94 -7.78 10.78
CA ARG A 85 13.23 -9.20 10.54
C ARG A 85 12.47 -9.74 9.32
N LEU A 86 11.22 -9.29 9.13
CA LEU A 86 10.37 -9.69 8.01
C LEU A 86 10.61 -8.84 6.76
N ILE A 87 11.05 -7.60 6.90
CA ILE A 87 11.28 -6.69 5.77
C ILE A 87 12.68 -6.09 5.92
N LEU A 88 13.61 -6.56 5.10
CA LEU A 88 14.96 -5.97 5.04
C LEU A 88 14.90 -4.64 4.30
N GLU A 89 15.77 -3.70 4.69
CA GLU A 89 16.04 -2.48 3.92
C GLU A 89 16.17 -2.82 2.43
N HIS A 90 15.36 -2.17 1.58
CA HIS A 90 15.27 -2.35 0.12
C HIS A 90 14.36 -3.48 -0.42
N ASP A 91 13.22 -3.71 0.23
CA ASP A 91 12.04 -4.39 -0.37
C ASP A 91 12.17 -5.91 -0.57
N LEU A 92 13.14 -6.55 0.08
CA LEU A 92 13.30 -8.01 0.07
C LEU A 92 12.54 -8.68 1.23
N LEU A 93 11.68 -9.63 0.87
CA LEU A 93 11.03 -10.60 1.74
C LEU A 93 11.89 -11.85 1.87
N SER A 94 11.99 -12.38 3.08
CA SER A 94 12.45 -13.75 3.31
C SER A 94 11.25 -14.72 3.39
N PRO A 95 11.46 -16.05 3.33
CA PRO A 95 10.38 -17.03 3.53
C PRO A 95 9.63 -16.85 4.85
N ALA A 96 10.31 -16.41 5.92
CA ALA A 96 9.67 -16.10 7.20
C ALA A 96 8.62 -14.98 7.11
N SER A 97 8.78 -14.02 6.20
CA SER A 97 7.83 -12.93 5.94
C SER A 97 6.50 -13.47 5.44
N LEU A 98 6.53 -14.31 4.40
CA LEU A 98 5.34 -14.92 3.83
C LEU A 98 4.69 -15.89 4.82
N ALA A 99 5.51 -16.67 5.52
CA ALA A 99 5.06 -17.59 6.56
C ALA A 99 4.41 -16.90 7.77
N ALA A 100 4.74 -15.63 8.04
CA ALA A 100 4.15 -14.84 9.11
C ALA A 100 2.76 -14.28 8.77
N LEU A 101 2.38 -14.21 7.48
CA LEU A 101 1.11 -13.61 7.04
C LEU A 101 -0.12 -14.16 7.78
N PRO A 102 -0.34 -15.48 7.91
CA PRO A 102 -1.50 -16.00 8.64
C PRO A 102 -1.58 -15.50 10.08
N TRP A 103 -0.44 -15.32 10.74
CA TRP A 103 -0.41 -14.82 12.11
C TRP A 103 -0.72 -13.32 12.18
N LEU A 104 -0.11 -12.54 11.29
CA LEU A 104 -0.34 -11.10 11.23
C LEU A 104 -1.80 -10.77 10.87
N VAL A 105 -2.42 -11.52 9.96
CA VAL A 105 -3.83 -11.35 9.58
C VAL A 105 -4.78 -11.62 10.75
N ARG A 106 -4.51 -12.63 11.59
CA ARG A 106 -5.30 -12.85 12.82
C ARG A 106 -5.24 -11.67 13.78
N LEU A 107 -4.07 -11.03 13.90
CA LEU A 107 -3.86 -9.88 14.80
C LEU A 107 -4.37 -8.57 14.18
N ALA A 108 -4.48 -8.50 12.85
CA ALA A 108 -4.79 -7.28 12.10
C ALA A 108 -6.11 -6.62 12.50
N ALA A 109 -7.11 -7.38 12.96
CA ALA A 109 -8.41 -6.81 13.33
C ALA A 109 -8.32 -5.85 14.53
N GLY A 110 -7.35 -6.09 15.43
CA GLY A 110 -7.13 -5.28 16.63
C GLY A 110 -5.81 -4.51 16.66
N SER A 111 -4.91 -4.75 15.70
CA SER A 111 -3.56 -4.17 15.69
C SER A 111 -3.27 -3.44 14.38
N MET A 112 -3.05 -2.13 14.49
CA MET A 112 -2.53 -1.30 13.38
C MET A 112 -1.17 -1.79 12.90
N LYS A 113 -0.26 -2.14 13.82
CA LYS A 113 1.07 -2.63 13.48
C LYS A 113 1.02 -3.95 12.69
N ALA A 114 0.13 -4.87 13.08
CA ALA A 114 -0.07 -6.12 12.35
C ALA A 114 -0.63 -5.89 10.93
N ARG A 115 -1.61 -5.00 10.78
CA ARG A 115 -2.14 -4.60 9.46
C ARG A 115 -1.09 -3.99 8.57
N HIS A 116 -0.32 -3.02 9.10
CA HIS A 116 0.73 -2.36 8.35
C HIS A 116 1.81 -3.35 7.92
N LEU A 117 2.21 -4.26 8.81
CA LEU A 117 3.24 -5.24 8.47
C LEU A 117 2.75 -6.26 7.45
N ALA A 118 1.50 -6.76 7.58
CA ALA A 118 0.90 -7.64 6.58
C ALA A 118 0.75 -6.94 5.21
N GLY A 119 0.30 -5.68 5.20
CA GLY A 119 0.21 -4.87 3.98
C GLY A 119 1.57 -4.64 3.33
N ALA A 120 2.58 -4.30 4.13
CA ALA A 120 3.95 -4.08 3.65
C ALA A 120 4.59 -5.35 3.08
N ILE A 121 4.26 -6.54 3.62
CA ILE A 121 4.64 -7.82 3.02
C ILE A 121 3.96 -7.99 1.65
N MET A 122 2.64 -7.74 1.56
CA MET A 122 1.91 -7.87 0.29
C MET A 122 2.42 -6.91 -0.79
N GLU A 123 2.75 -5.66 -0.45
CA GLU A 123 3.30 -4.67 -1.41
C GLU A 123 4.59 -5.14 -2.10
N ARG A 124 5.34 -6.04 -1.44
CA ARG A 124 6.63 -6.56 -1.90
C ARG A 124 6.54 -7.98 -2.46
N ALA A 125 5.37 -8.62 -2.37
CA ALA A 125 5.17 -9.99 -2.77
C ALA A 125 5.53 -10.23 -4.26
N ALA A 126 5.19 -9.29 -5.14
CA ALA A 126 5.50 -9.37 -6.57
C ALA A 126 6.99 -9.51 -6.91
N SER A 127 7.89 -9.08 -6.01
CA SER A 127 9.33 -9.09 -6.25
C SER A 127 9.98 -10.46 -5.93
N HIS A 128 9.21 -11.43 -5.42
CA HIS A 128 9.74 -12.69 -4.91
C HIS A 128 9.23 -13.93 -5.66
N HIS A 129 9.93 -14.29 -6.75
CA HIS A 129 9.66 -15.51 -7.52
C HIS A 129 9.73 -16.81 -6.70
N ASP A 130 10.59 -16.87 -5.68
CA ASP A 130 10.71 -18.05 -4.81
C ASP A 130 9.58 -18.12 -3.75
N GLY A 131 8.75 -17.07 -3.65
CA GLY A 131 7.64 -16.94 -2.71
C GLY A 131 6.28 -17.37 -3.26
N ASP A 132 6.18 -17.64 -4.55
CA ASP A 132 4.91 -17.87 -5.25
C ASP A 132 4.14 -19.09 -4.69
N GLU A 133 4.84 -20.17 -4.32
CA GLU A 133 4.20 -21.35 -3.71
C GLU A 133 3.65 -21.07 -2.30
N LEU A 134 4.36 -20.27 -1.49
CA LEU A 134 3.93 -19.88 -0.15
C LEU A 134 2.73 -18.95 -0.20
N LEU A 135 2.73 -18.02 -1.16
CA LEU A 135 1.61 -17.12 -1.42
C LEU A 135 0.38 -17.87 -1.93
N ALA A 136 0.56 -18.79 -2.88
CA ALA A 136 -0.52 -19.64 -3.38
C ALA A 136 -1.16 -20.48 -2.26
N GLY A 137 -0.34 -21.02 -1.35
CA GLY A 137 -0.80 -21.72 -0.15
C GLY A 137 -1.53 -20.83 0.88
N SER A 138 -1.44 -19.51 0.74
CA SER A 138 -2.00 -18.51 1.66
C SER A 138 -3.22 -17.77 1.09
N SER A 139 -3.82 -18.25 0.00
CA SER A 139 -4.92 -17.56 -0.70
C SER A 139 -6.11 -17.19 0.21
N GLU A 140 -6.56 -18.09 1.09
CA GLU A 140 -7.65 -17.80 2.04
C GLU A 140 -7.27 -16.66 3.01
N VAL A 141 -6.03 -16.65 3.48
CA VAL A 141 -5.49 -15.61 4.38
C VAL A 141 -5.39 -14.26 3.66
N ILE A 142 -5.01 -14.25 2.39
CA ILE A 142 -4.94 -13.04 1.57
C ILE A 142 -6.35 -12.47 1.32
N ILE A 143 -7.34 -13.32 1.06
CA ILE A 143 -8.74 -12.91 0.94
C ILE A 143 -9.25 -12.31 2.26
N GLU A 144 -8.93 -12.94 3.39
CA GLU A 144 -9.29 -12.43 4.72
C GLU A 144 -8.66 -11.05 4.97
N LEU A 145 -7.37 -10.89 4.67
CA LEU A 145 -6.68 -9.60 4.78
C LEU A 145 -7.36 -8.54 3.91
N GLY A 146 -7.70 -8.85 2.66
CA GLY A 146 -8.40 -7.92 1.77
C GLY A 146 -9.73 -7.45 2.34
N ALA A 147 -10.55 -8.37 2.86
CA ALA A 147 -11.82 -8.02 3.49
C ALA A 147 -11.63 -7.18 4.76
N LEU A 148 -10.55 -7.41 5.51
CA LEU A 148 -10.21 -6.65 6.71
C LEU A 148 -9.77 -5.23 6.38
N LEU A 149 -8.88 -5.07 5.38
CA LEU A 149 -8.41 -3.77 4.91
C LEU A 149 -9.56 -2.94 4.34
N ASP A 150 -10.42 -3.52 3.51
CA ASP A 150 -11.59 -2.82 2.94
C ASP A 150 -12.54 -2.31 4.03
N ARG A 151 -12.82 -3.12 5.06
CA ARG A 151 -13.62 -2.66 6.22
C ARG A 151 -12.92 -1.55 7.01
N HIS A 152 -11.59 -1.59 7.12
CA HIS A 152 -10.83 -0.54 7.79
C HIS A 152 -10.92 0.78 7.03
N LEU A 153 -10.78 0.76 5.69
CA LEU A 153 -10.90 1.96 4.85
C LEU A 153 -12.25 2.68 5.02
N GLN A 154 -13.35 1.91 5.09
CA GLN A 154 -14.69 2.46 5.31
C GLN A 154 -14.83 3.22 6.65
N SER A 155 -13.94 2.96 7.62
CA SER A 155 -13.89 3.70 8.89
C SER A 155 -13.15 5.04 8.80
N ARG A 156 -12.60 5.37 7.61
CA ARG A 156 -11.85 6.60 7.29
C ARG A 156 -10.69 6.84 8.26
N PRO A 157 -9.74 5.90 8.32
CA PRO A 157 -8.68 5.96 9.30
C PRO A 157 -7.59 6.94 8.88
N ALA A 158 -6.80 7.43 9.84
CA ALA A 158 -5.70 8.37 9.55
C ALA A 158 -4.59 7.76 8.66
N ASP A 159 -4.51 6.44 8.60
CA ASP A 159 -3.58 5.67 7.75
C ASP A 159 -4.25 5.19 6.45
N TYR A 160 -5.24 5.93 5.93
CA TYR A 160 -6.04 5.56 4.76
C TYR A 160 -5.17 5.15 3.56
N LEU A 161 -4.26 6.02 3.11
CA LEU A 161 -3.44 5.76 1.92
C LEU A 161 -2.58 4.49 2.08
N VAL A 162 -1.98 4.31 3.26
CA VAL A 162 -1.17 3.10 3.56
C VAL A 162 -2.05 1.85 3.47
N THR A 163 -3.25 1.90 4.04
CA THR A 163 -4.21 0.78 3.97
C THR A 163 -4.69 0.53 2.55
N PHE A 164 -4.89 1.59 1.76
CA PHE A 164 -5.39 1.49 0.39
C PHE A 164 -4.34 0.88 -0.55
N ARG A 165 -3.07 1.24 -0.39
CA ARG A 165 -1.93 0.61 -1.08
C ARG A 165 -1.78 -0.86 -0.72
N ALA A 166 -1.94 -1.21 0.56
CA ALA A 166 -1.98 -2.61 0.98
C ALA A 166 -3.14 -3.38 0.31
N LEU A 167 -4.32 -2.77 0.18
CA LEU A 167 -5.46 -3.39 -0.50
C LEU A 167 -5.22 -3.57 -2.01
N LEU A 168 -4.55 -2.61 -2.67
CA LEU A 168 -4.08 -2.76 -4.05
C LEU A 168 -3.14 -3.95 -4.19
N ALA A 169 -2.19 -4.10 -3.27
CA ALA A 169 -1.24 -5.21 -3.28
C ALA A 169 -1.93 -6.57 -3.06
N VAL A 170 -2.93 -6.65 -2.19
CA VAL A 170 -3.79 -7.85 -2.03
C VAL A 170 -4.53 -8.21 -3.31
N ARG A 171 -4.86 -7.20 -4.14
CA ARG A 171 -5.45 -7.40 -5.48
C ARG A 171 -4.41 -7.57 -6.59
N GLU A 172 -3.16 -7.82 -6.22
CA GLU A 172 -2.03 -8.01 -7.11
C GLU A 172 -1.74 -6.81 -8.03
N GLN A 173 -2.24 -5.63 -7.67
CA GLN A 173 -1.97 -4.36 -8.35
C GLN A 173 -0.69 -3.73 -7.82
N TYR A 174 0.40 -4.51 -7.82
CA TYR A 174 1.64 -4.18 -7.12
C TYR A 174 2.31 -2.90 -7.65
N HIS A 175 2.24 -2.64 -8.95
CA HIS A 175 2.79 -1.43 -9.56
C HIS A 175 2.06 -0.18 -9.07
N TRP A 176 0.72 -0.23 -8.95
CA TRP A 176 -0.06 0.85 -8.35
C TRP A 176 0.18 0.96 -6.85
N ALA A 177 0.22 -0.16 -6.13
CA ALA A 177 0.48 -0.18 -4.68
C ALA A 177 1.83 0.46 -4.30
N ASN A 178 2.82 0.44 -5.19
CA ASN A 178 4.15 0.99 -4.94
C ASN A 178 4.28 2.49 -5.24
N VAL A 179 3.47 3.03 -6.15
CA VAL A 179 3.62 4.42 -6.64
C VAL A 179 2.49 5.36 -6.23
N LEU A 180 1.31 4.84 -5.91
CA LEU A 180 0.15 5.68 -5.60
C LEU A 180 0.43 6.52 -4.35
N GLY A 181 0.38 7.85 -4.49
CA GLY A 181 0.44 8.80 -3.40
C GLY A 181 -0.96 9.30 -3.02
N ASP A 182 -0.99 10.37 -2.23
CA ASP A 182 -2.21 11.10 -1.87
C ASP A 182 -2.57 12.18 -2.91
N PHE A 183 -1.75 12.33 -3.96
CA PHE A 183 -1.82 13.42 -4.93
C PHE A 183 -1.67 14.81 -4.30
N GLY A 184 -0.94 14.94 -3.20
CA GLY A 184 -0.50 16.26 -2.71
C GLY A 184 0.62 16.85 -3.57
N ASP A 185 1.57 16.01 -4.01
CA ASP A 185 2.74 16.42 -4.81
C ASP A 185 3.29 15.22 -5.62
N ASP A 186 2.40 14.49 -6.29
CA ASP A 186 2.77 13.25 -6.99
C ASP A 186 3.39 13.56 -8.36
N PHE A 187 4.51 12.90 -8.64
CA PHE A 187 5.20 12.97 -9.94
C PHE A 187 5.40 11.58 -10.53
N TYR A 188 5.15 11.45 -11.83
CA TYR A 188 5.45 10.27 -12.61
C TYR A 188 6.34 10.64 -13.79
N GLU A 189 7.42 9.90 -13.98
CA GLU A 189 8.33 10.07 -15.13
C GLU A 189 8.03 8.97 -16.13
N LEU A 190 7.62 9.37 -17.34
CA LEU A 190 7.20 8.44 -18.40
C LEU A 190 7.83 8.82 -19.73
N PRO A 191 8.34 7.86 -20.51
CA PRO A 191 8.73 8.13 -21.88
C PRO A 191 7.47 8.37 -22.73
N CYS A 192 7.50 9.40 -23.58
CA CYS A 192 6.46 9.58 -24.57
C CYS A 192 6.46 8.40 -25.57
N PRO A 193 5.32 7.72 -25.80
CA PRO A 193 5.26 6.54 -26.68
C PRO A 193 5.58 6.85 -28.15
N HIS A 194 5.50 8.13 -28.56
CA HIS A 194 5.74 8.55 -29.94
C HIS A 194 7.18 9.01 -30.21
N CYS A 195 7.77 9.79 -29.31
CA CYS A 195 9.09 10.40 -29.53
C CYS A 195 10.15 10.00 -28.50
N ALA A 196 9.79 9.16 -27.52
CA ALA A 196 10.64 8.71 -26.42
C ALA A 196 11.21 9.83 -25.52
N ALA A 197 10.79 11.09 -25.69
CA ALA A 197 11.14 12.15 -24.76
C ALA A 197 10.62 11.80 -23.35
N GLU A 198 11.45 12.00 -22.34
CA GLU A 198 11.08 11.83 -20.94
C GLU A 198 10.15 12.96 -20.53
N VAL A 199 8.93 12.62 -20.11
CA VAL A 199 7.88 13.56 -19.74
C VAL A 199 7.59 13.37 -18.25
N THR A 200 7.60 14.48 -17.52
CA THR A 200 7.13 14.52 -16.14
C THR A 200 5.63 14.76 -16.14
N ILE A 201 4.88 13.92 -15.42
CA ILE A 201 3.47 14.09 -15.11
C ILE A 201 3.39 14.55 -13.66
N ALA A 202 2.86 15.75 -13.42
CA ALA A 202 2.61 16.28 -12.10
C ALA A 202 1.12 16.22 -11.78
N ILE A 203 0.74 15.67 -10.63
CA ILE A 203 -0.63 15.63 -10.12
C ILE A 203 -0.60 16.04 -8.64
N GLY A 204 -1.03 17.26 -8.35
CA GLY A 204 -1.29 17.67 -6.97
C GLY A 204 -1.48 19.17 -6.79
N ASP A 205 -1.12 19.66 -5.61
CA ASP A 205 -1.37 21.04 -5.17
C ASP A 205 -0.64 22.08 -6.03
N TYR A 206 0.50 21.70 -6.63
CA TYR A 206 1.29 22.57 -7.51
C TYR A 206 0.82 22.58 -8.97
N GLY A 207 -0.24 21.84 -9.28
CA GLY A 207 -0.87 21.79 -10.59
C GLY A 207 -1.00 20.38 -11.16
N ARG A 208 -1.64 20.30 -12.31
CA ARG A 208 -1.94 19.04 -13.01
C ARG A 208 -1.52 19.17 -14.46
N TYR A 209 -0.27 18.83 -14.73
CA TYR A 209 0.36 19.09 -16.03
C TYR A 209 1.34 18.01 -16.46
N THR A 210 1.67 17.99 -17.75
CA THR A 210 2.90 17.40 -18.26
C THR A 210 3.97 18.46 -18.48
N ALA A 211 5.24 18.10 -18.38
CA ALA A 211 6.36 19.01 -18.62
C ALA A 211 7.63 18.25 -19.08
N ILE A 212 8.61 19.01 -19.57
CA ILE A 212 10.00 18.56 -19.66
C ILE A 212 10.73 19.10 -18.44
N ARG A 213 11.30 18.20 -17.63
CA ARG A 213 12.07 18.58 -16.45
C ARG A 213 13.47 19.02 -16.85
N ASP A 214 13.76 20.28 -16.59
CA ASP A 214 15.09 20.86 -16.70
C ASP A 214 15.70 21.04 -15.31
N TRP A 215 16.99 20.76 -15.18
CA TRP A 215 17.67 20.80 -13.88
C TRP A 215 17.79 22.21 -13.29
N GLU A 216 17.91 23.24 -14.14
CA GLU A 216 18.09 24.63 -13.71
C GLU A 216 16.78 25.41 -13.70
N LEU A 217 15.91 25.14 -14.67
CA LEU A 217 14.66 25.88 -14.89
C LEU A 217 13.43 25.19 -14.28
N GLY A 218 13.57 23.96 -13.80
CA GLY A 218 12.48 23.13 -13.32
C GLY A 218 11.58 22.64 -14.46
N ASP A 219 10.29 22.52 -14.19
CA ASP A 219 9.33 21.98 -15.17
C ASP A 219 8.98 23.03 -16.24
N THR A 220 9.49 22.81 -17.45
CA THR A 220 9.32 23.68 -18.63
C THR A 220 8.27 23.12 -19.61
N ASP A 221 7.77 23.98 -20.49
CA ASP A 221 6.80 23.64 -21.56
C ASP A 221 5.52 22.93 -21.06
N ARG A 222 4.98 23.39 -19.92
CA ARG A 222 3.81 22.77 -19.28
C ARG A 222 2.61 22.65 -20.22
N ARG A 223 1.90 21.52 -20.15
CA ARG A 223 0.59 21.29 -20.78
C ARG A 223 -0.38 20.72 -19.76
N ASP A 224 -1.62 21.20 -19.75
CA ASP A 224 -2.61 20.73 -18.80
C ASP A 224 -2.96 19.26 -19.03
N LEU A 225 -3.13 18.51 -17.94
CA LEU A 225 -3.69 17.18 -17.99
C LEU A 225 -5.19 17.24 -18.28
N ARG A 226 -5.69 16.21 -18.97
CA ARG A 226 -7.13 16.02 -19.16
C ARG A 226 -7.58 14.83 -18.32
N PRO A 227 -8.34 15.04 -17.24
CA PRO A 227 -8.85 13.94 -16.44
C PRO A 227 -9.80 13.08 -17.28
N SER A 228 -9.82 11.78 -17.00
CA SER A 228 -10.87 10.90 -17.48
C SER A 228 -12.16 11.17 -16.70
N PRO A 229 -13.31 11.34 -17.38
CA PRO A 229 -14.61 11.29 -16.72
C PRO A 229 -14.77 9.98 -15.92
N ALA A 230 -15.51 10.03 -14.82
CA ALA A 230 -15.70 8.87 -13.95
C ALA A 230 -16.38 7.70 -14.68
N GLU A 231 -17.32 8.02 -15.58
CA GLU A 231 -18.03 7.07 -16.43
C GLU A 231 -17.13 6.36 -17.46
N ASP A 232 -16.01 6.98 -17.82
CA ASP A 232 -15.05 6.45 -18.79
C ASP A 232 -13.95 5.61 -18.12
N LEU A 233 -13.83 5.69 -16.79
CA LEU A 233 -12.92 4.83 -16.04
C LEU A 233 -13.32 3.36 -16.18
N SER A 234 -12.32 2.49 -16.28
CA SER A 234 -12.50 1.05 -16.34
C SER A 234 -11.43 0.31 -15.55
N GLY A 235 -11.57 -1.02 -15.44
CA GLY A 235 -10.57 -1.87 -14.77
C GLY A 235 -10.21 -1.41 -13.36
N VAL A 236 -8.91 -1.37 -13.07
CA VAL A 236 -8.37 -0.96 -11.76
C VAL A 236 -8.61 0.52 -11.47
N GLY A 237 -8.56 1.40 -12.48
CA GLY A 237 -8.82 2.83 -12.31
C GLY A 237 -10.24 3.12 -11.81
N ARG A 238 -11.25 2.46 -12.40
CA ARG A 238 -12.63 2.56 -11.91
C ARG A 238 -12.77 2.03 -10.50
N TRP A 239 -12.18 0.86 -10.23
CA TRP A 239 -12.24 0.26 -8.90
C TRP A 239 -11.62 1.18 -7.84
N MET A 240 -10.46 1.78 -8.12
CA MET A 240 -9.83 2.71 -7.18
C MET A 240 -10.68 3.96 -6.94
N TYR A 241 -11.24 4.53 -8.02
CA TYR A 241 -12.12 5.69 -7.93
C TYR A 241 -13.37 5.40 -7.09
N GLU A 242 -14.03 4.26 -7.32
CA GLU A 242 -15.24 3.86 -6.59
C GLU A 242 -14.97 3.67 -5.08
N ILE A 243 -13.83 3.09 -4.70
CA ILE A 243 -13.43 2.96 -3.29
C ILE A 243 -13.19 4.35 -2.67
N ALA A 244 -12.41 5.21 -3.33
CA ALA A 244 -12.14 6.56 -2.85
C ALA A 244 -13.43 7.38 -2.66
N VAL A 245 -14.34 7.33 -3.64
CA VAL A 245 -15.65 8.02 -3.55
C VAL A 245 -16.52 7.44 -2.44
N ARG A 246 -16.62 6.10 -2.32
CA ARG A 246 -17.37 5.44 -1.25
C ARG A 246 -16.89 5.90 0.12
N ASP A 247 -15.58 6.01 0.28
CA ASP A 247 -14.95 6.33 1.55
C ASP A 247 -14.84 7.84 1.79
N GLY A 248 -15.17 8.69 0.81
CA GLY A 248 -15.21 10.15 0.93
C GLY A 248 -13.84 10.82 0.76
N GLU A 249 -12.92 10.16 0.08
CA GLU A 249 -11.57 10.65 -0.23
C GLU A 249 -11.58 11.40 -1.58
N ASP A 250 -12.18 12.60 -1.59
CA ASP A 250 -12.44 13.37 -2.82
C ASP A 250 -11.16 13.73 -3.58
N ALA A 251 -10.10 14.14 -2.86
CA ALA A 251 -8.81 14.49 -3.46
C ALA A 251 -8.16 13.27 -4.16
N LEU A 252 -8.24 12.10 -3.52
CA LEU A 252 -7.75 10.85 -4.07
C LEU A 252 -8.55 10.45 -5.32
N ALA A 253 -9.88 10.55 -5.27
CA ALA A 253 -10.76 10.27 -6.40
C ALA A 253 -10.47 11.19 -7.60
N GLU A 254 -10.28 12.50 -7.36
CA GLU A 254 -9.90 13.46 -8.39
C GLU A 254 -8.52 13.16 -8.99
N GLY A 255 -7.53 12.82 -8.15
CA GLY A 255 -6.20 12.44 -8.60
C GLY A 255 -6.21 11.17 -9.46
N ILE A 256 -7.02 10.17 -9.10
CA ILE A 256 -7.23 8.95 -9.90
C ILE A 256 -7.78 9.31 -11.29
N CYS A 257 -8.75 10.22 -11.39
CA CYS A 257 -9.24 10.68 -12.70
C CYS A 257 -8.14 11.29 -13.57
N HIS A 258 -7.18 12.01 -12.99
CA HIS A 258 -6.04 12.56 -13.72
C HIS A 258 -5.01 11.48 -14.08
N LEU A 259 -4.70 10.58 -13.16
CA LEU A 259 -3.76 9.48 -13.37
C LEU A 259 -4.22 8.51 -14.47
N PHE A 260 -5.53 8.28 -14.58
CA PHE A 260 -6.13 7.49 -15.67
C PHE A 260 -6.58 8.36 -16.85
N GLY A 261 -6.25 9.65 -16.83
CA GLY A 261 -6.56 10.61 -17.87
C GLY A 261 -5.53 10.64 -19.01
N LYS A 262 -5.55 11.74 -19.76
CA LYS A 262 -4.69 11.97 -20.92
C LYS A 262 -3.64 13.05 -20.64
N ALA A 263 -2.43 12.76 -21.09
CA ALA A 263 -1.29 13.65 -21.15
C ALA A 263 -1.00 14.09 -22.59
N GLU A 264 -0.45 15.28 -22.78
CA GLU A 264 0.13 15.73 -24.05
C GLU A 264 1.65 15.86 -23.89
N CYS A 265 2.42 15.28 -24.81
CA CYS A 265 3.88 15.42 -24.80
C CYS A 265 4.30 16.83 -25.22
N PRO A 266 5.05 17.58 -24.39
CA PRO A 266 5.50 18.93 -24.76
C PRO A 266 6.39 18.98 -26.01
N SER A 267 7.13 17.90 -26.30
CA SER A 267 8.08 17.84 -27.42
C SER A 267 7.42 17.57 -28.78
N CYS A 268 6.44 16.66 -28.85
CA CYS A 268 5.83 16.24 -30.13
C CYS A 268 4.31 16.41 -30.19
N ALA A 269 3.67 16.96 -29.15
CA ALA A 269 2.23 17.14 -29.02
C ALA A 269 1.40 15.84 -29.14
N SER A 270 2.04 14.67 -29.08
CA SER A 270 1.33 13.39 -29.04
C SER A 270 0.57 13.25 -27.72
N VAL A 271 -0.64 12.72 -27.80
CA VAL A 271 -1.53 12.50 -26.66
C VAL A 271 -1.56 11.03 -26.31
N PHE A 272 -1.39 10.70 -25.03
CA PHE A 272 -1.38 9.33 -24.52
C PHE A 272 -2.10 9.21 -23.18
N THR A 273 -2.47 8.00 -22.78
CA THR A 273 -3.02 7.73 -21.44
C THR A 273 -1.87 7.56 -20.46
N ILE A 274 -1.91 8.26 -19.33
CA ILE A 274 -0.82 8.18 -18.34
C ILE A 274 -0.74 6.75 -17.76
N ALA A 275 -1.88 6.21 -17.33
CA ALA A 275 -1.94 4.86 -16.75
C ALA A 275 -1.45 3.77 -17.71
N ASP A 276 -1.84 3.79 -18.99
CA ASP A 276 -1.42 2.77 -19.96
C ASP A 276 0.12 2.75 -20.13
N GLU A 277 0.75 3.92 -20.24
CA GLU A 277 2.20 4.02 -20.38
C GLU A 277 2.93 3.67 -19.08
N TYR A 278 2.36 4.04 -17.93
CA TYR A 278 2.91 3.65 -16.63
C TYR A 278 2.86 2.13 -16.43
N GLU A 279 1.72 1.50 -16.74
CA GLU A 279 1.57 0.04 -16.69
C GLU A 279 2.51 -0.64 -17.69
N ALA A 280 2.64 -0.15 -18.93
CA ALA A 280 3.57 -0.71 -19.90
C ALA A 280 5.04 -0.65 -19.44
N ALA A 281 5.43 0.39 -18.71
CA ALA A 281 6.78 0.56 -18.19
C ALA A 281 7.06 -0.24 -16.91
N ASN A 282 6.04 -0.52 -16.09
CA ASN A 282 6.21 -1.04 -14.72
C ASN A 282 5.58 -2.42 -14.47
N CYS A 283 4.67 -2.88 -15.32
CA CYS A 283 4.15 -4.24 -15.25
C CYS A 283 5.17 -5.21 -15.87
N PRO A 284 5.52 -6.31 -15.18
CA PRO A 284 6.30 -7.38 -15.80
C PRO A 284 5.57 -7.87 -17.05
N VAL A 285 6.28 -7.91 -18.18
CA VAL A 285 5.76 -8.61 -19.37
C VAL A 285 5.67 -10.08 -18.99
N LEU A 286 4.46 -10.55 -18.69
CA LEU A 286 4.18 -11.97 -18.52
C LEU A 286 4.60 -12.67 -19.84
N ARG A 287 5.70 -13.43 -19.78
CA ARG A 287 6.17 -14.29 -20.86
C ARG A 287 5.77 -15.72 -20.59
#